data_AF-A0A8T5TJS1-F1
#
_entry.id   AF-A0A8T5TJS1-F1
#
_cell.length_a   1.000
_cell.length_b   1.000
_cell.length_c   1.000
_cell.angle_alpha   90.00
_cell.angle_beta   90.00
_cell.angle_gamma   90.00
#
_symmetry.space_group_name_H-M   'P 1'
#
loop_
_entity.id
_entity.type
_entity.pdbx_description
1 polymer ?
#
loop_
_entity_poly.entity_id
_entity_poly.type
_entity_poly.pdbx_seq_one_letter_code
_entity_poly.pdbx_strand_id
1 'polypeptide(L)'
;MIRDVLVIKDGLPLFSKNLTSSMNFISDHNNLVLVSGFLSALNSFSEEFEDLGSIKELKLSNSNLRLAFLKNNTIPNLIFLASFDEESNSINVQRFLRKMSFTFLKKYNINQILNWDGRVNTFSSFVEIVEDYIEDESKENDIDFKEKIVDLFEEIREKLDLKDEYVDKRERQKFVKKNYSKFNNFIPKLKIPNNFNPNFYLSGNLSKIIIKKINGKKSINNIAQELDLSQLKVHNICKNLVKMGFVILEN
;
A
#
# COMPACT_ATOMS: atom_id res chain seq x y z
N MET A 1 -12.02 23.06 6.36
CA MET A 1 -10.56 23.04 6.44
C MET A 1 -10.05 21.76 7.12
N ILE A 2 -8.90 21.23 6.65
CA ILE A 2 -8.17 20.15 7.35
C ILE A 2 -7.56 20.72 8.64
N ARG A 3 -7.63 19.96 9.73
CA ARG A 3 -7.26 20.41 11.09
C ARG A 3 -6.09 19.61 11.65
N ASP A 4 -6.11 18.30 11.46
CA ASP A 4 -5.08 17.39 11.92
C ASP A 4 -4.71 16.42 10.82
N VAL A 5 -3.44 16.01 10.83
CA VAL A 5 -2.88 15.00 9.96
C VAL A 5 -2.15 13.98 10.82
N LEU A 6 -2.41 12.70 10.57
CA LEU A 6 -1.81 11.60 11.31
C LEU A 6 -1.41 10.46 10.35
N VAL A 7 -0.23 9.90 10.57
CA VAL A 7 0.23 8.67 9.91
C VAL A 7 0.46 7.64 11.01
N ILE A 8 -0.19 6.48 10.89
CA ILE A 8 -0.14 5.39 11.86
C ILE A 8 0.49 4.18 11.20
N LYS A 9 1.40 3.50 11.92
CA LYS A 9 1.90 2.17 11.57
C LYS A 9 1.76 1.24 12.77
N ASP A 10 1.10 0.10 12.57
CA ASP A 10 0.88 -0.91 13.61
C ASP A 10 0.28 -0.32 14.90
N GLY A 11 -0.66 0.62 14.78
CA GLY A 11 -1.29 1.29 15.91
C GLY A 11 -0.43 2.38 16.58
N LEU A 12 0.77 2.65 16.11
CA LEU A 12 1.66 3.69 16.65
C LEU A 12 1.71 4.92 15.72
N PRO A 13 1.77 6.14 16.27
CA PRO A 13 1.86 7.34 15.45
C PRO A 13 3.28 7.48 14.89
N LEU A 14 3.41 7.36 13.57
CA LEU A 14 4.65 7.66 12.84
C LEU A 14 4.88 9.17 12.71
N PHE A 15 3.78 9.89 12.49
CA PHE A 15 3.79 11.32 12.24
C PHE A 15 2.45 11.91 12.68
N SER A 16 2.48 13.05 13.36
CA SER A 16 1.29 13.81 13.71
C SER A 16 1.55 15.30 13.55
N LYS A 17 0.61 16.00 12.94
CA LYS A 17 0.64 17.45 12.85
C LYS A 17 -0.76 18.00 13.10
N ASN A 18 -0.88 18.85 14.12
CA ASN A 18 -2.03 19.72 14.28
C ASN A 18 -1.75 21.03 13.54
N LEU A 19 -2.74 21.50 12.80
CA LEU A 19 -2.65 22.63 11.87
C LEU A 19 -3.48 23.83 12.34
N THR A 20 -3.97 23.76 13.58
CA THR A 20 -4.81 24.78 14.19
C THR A 20 -4.26 25.22 15.54
N SER A 21 -4.74 26.35 16.04
CA SER A 21 -4.42 26.80 17.40
C SER A 21 -5.24 26.09 18.48
N SER A 22 -6.30 25.36 18.11
CA SER A 22 -7.16 24.63 19.04
C SER A 22 -6.58 23.25 19.41
N MET A 23 -6.50 22.97 20.70
CA MET A 23 -6.20 21.62 21.19
C MET A 23 -7.35 20.67 20.86
N ASN A 24 -7.02 19.60 20.13
CA ASN A 24 -7.91 18.50 19.79
C ASN A 24 -7.36 17.17 20.35
N PHE A 25 -8.15 16.10 20.26
CA PHE A 25 -7.77 14.75 20.74
C PHE A 25 -6.49 14.17 20.09
N ILE A 26 -6.04 14.72 18.95
CA ILE A 26 -4.78 14.36 18.26
C ILE A 26 -3.58 15.18 18.78
N SER A 27 -3.82 16.37 19.34
CA SER A 27 -2.74 17.29 19.76
C SER A 27 -2.09 16.94 21.10
N ASP A 28 -2.77 16.17 21.95
CA ASP A 28 -2.20 15.66 23.20
C ASP A 28 -1.40 14.38 22.94
N HIS A 29 -0.08 14.42 23.15
CA HIS A 29 0.83 13.32 22.85
C HIS A 29 0.51 12.04 23.63
N ASN A 30 0.01 12.16 24.87
CA ASN A 30 -0.39 11.00 25.68
C ASN A 30 -1.66 10.34 25.13
N ASN A 31 -2.58 11.15 24.59
CA ASN A 31 -3.79 10.66 23.95
C ASN A 31 -3.52 10.13 22.54
N LEU A 32 -2.51 10.67 21.85
CA LEU A 32 -2.19 10.32 20.47
C LEU A 32 -1.91 8.83 20.28
N VAL A 33 -1.16 8.20 21.19
CA VAL A 33 -0.85 6.76 21.12
C VAL A 33 -2.11 5.90 21.35
N LEU A 34 -2.95 6.30 22.31
CA LEU A 34 -4.21 5.60 22.59
C LEU A 34 -5.17 5.73 21.40
N VAL A 35 -5.28 6.94 20.85
CA VAL A 35 -6.09 7.26 19.68
C VAL A 35 -5.59 6.51 18.47
N SER A 36 -4.27 6.47 18.23
CA SER A 36 -3.72 5.75 17.07
C SER A 36 -3.96 4.25 17.18
N GLY A 37 -3.81 3.68 18.38
CA GLY A 37 -4.12 2.28 18.65
C GLY A 37 -5.59 1.97 18.39
N PHE A 38 -6.50 2.81 18.91
CA PHE A 38 -7.93 2.70 18.69
C PHE A 38 -8.31 2.79 17.21
N LEU A 39 -7.80 3.79 16.48
CA LEU A 39 -8.10 3.98 15.05
C LEU A 39 -7.56 2.84 14.19
N SER A 40 -6.38 2.31 14.53
CA SER A 40 -5.82 1.13 13.86
C SER A 40 -6.67 -0.11 14.12
N ALA A 41 -7.07 -0.34 15.38
CA ALA A 41 -7.93 -1.47 15.74
C ALA A 41 -9.30 -1.37 15.06
N LEU A 42 -9.88 -0.17 14.99
CA LEU A 42 -11.15 0.08 14.32
C LEU A 42 -11.07 -0.18 12.81
N ASN A 43 -9.98 0.25 12.17
CA ASN A 43 -9.75 -0.03 10.75
C ASN A 43 -9.53 -1.53 10.51
N SER A 44 -8.76 -2.21 11.36
CA SER A 44 -8.59 -3.67 11.29
C SER A 44 -9.90 -4.42 11.52
N PHE A 45 -10.70 -3.99 12.50
CA PHE A 45 -12.01 -4.57 12.79
C PHE A 45 -12.96 -4.45 11.59
N SER A 46 -13.00 -3.29 10.92
CA SER A 46 -13.82 -3.12 9.72
C SER A 46 -13.48 -4.11 8.62
N GLU A 47 -12.22 -4.52 8.52
CA GLU A 47 -11.75 -5.47 7.50
C GLU A 47 -12.12 -6.92 7.81
N GLU A 48 -12.51 -7.23 9.05
CA GLU A 48 -13.03 -8.55 9.42
C GLU A 48 -14.45 -8.79 8.90
N PHE A 49 -15.15 -7.73 8.45
CA PHE A 49 -16.50 -7.83 7.90
C PHE A 49 -16.47 -7.62 6.38
N GLU A 50 -16.79 -8.68 5.64
CA GLU A 50 -16.81 -8.67 4.16
C GLU A 50 -17.76 -7.60 3.58
N ASP A 51 -18.85 -7.29 4.29
CA ASP A 51 -19.90 -6.37 3.83
C ASP A 51 -19.69 -4.90 4.22
N LEU A 52 -18.81 -4.60 5.19
CA LEU A 52 -18.57 -3.22 5.66
C LEU A 52 -17.48 -2.50 4.86
N GLY A 53 -16.58 -3.25 4.20
CA GLY A 53 -15.47 -2.68 3.45
C GLY A 53 -14.46 -1.96 4.35
N SER A 54 -13.74 -0.98 3.79
CA SER A 54 -12.84 -0.12 4.57
C SER A 54 -13.57 1.13 5.04
N ILE A 55 -13.37 1.49 6.31
CA ILE A 55 -13.80 2.79 6.84
C ILE A 55 -13.10 3.86 6.03
N LYS A 56 -13.87 4.72 5.38
CA LYS A 56 -13.35 5.90 4.66
C LYS A 56 -13.51 7.18 5.46
N GLU A 57 -14.54 7.24 6.28
CA GLU A 57 -14.88 8.43 7.06
C GLU A 57 -15.56 8.03 8.38
N LEU A 58 -15.25 8.76 9.45
CA LEU A 58 -15.98 8.69 10.73
C LEU A 58 -16.38 10.09 11.17
N LYS A 59 -17.64 10.26 11.57
CA LYS A 59 -18.12 11.50 12.18
C LYS A 59 -17.92 11.44 13.70
N LEU A 60 -17.33 12.48 14.28
CA LEU A 60 -17.12 12.58 15.71
C LEU A 60 -18.36 13.20 16.39
N SER A 61 -18.95 12.49 17.35
CA SER A 61 -20.29 12.75 17.88
C SER A 61 -20.47 14.14 18.51
N ASN A 62 -19.41 14.69 19.11
CA ASN A 62 -19.46 15.94 19.88
C ASN A 62 -18.64 17.08 19.22
N SER A 63 -18.45 17.03 17.90
CA SER A 63 -17.72 18.06 17.18
C SER A 63 -18.17 18.14 15.72
N ASN A 64 -17.91 19.27 15.07
CA ASN A 64 -18.11 19.40 13.62
C ASN A 64 -16.98 18.75 12.82
N LEU A 65 -16.21 17.85 13.45
CA LEU A 65 -15.06 17.20 12.85
C LEU A 65 -15.42 15.81 12.32
N ARG A 66 -14.85 15.52 11.16
CA ARG A 66 -14.91 14.23 10.48
C ARG A 66 -13.49 13.75 10.29
N LEU A 67 -13.30 12.44 10.34
CA LEU A 67 -12.01 11.78 10.16
C LEU A 67 -12.03 11.00 8.86
N ALA A 68 -11.16 11.35 7.92
CA ALA A 68 -10.94 10.61 6.69
C ALA A 68 -9.81 9.61 6.88
N PHE A 69 -9.99 8.42 6.31
CA PHE A 69 -9.06 7.30 6.37
C PHE A 69 -8.54 6.98 4.97
N LEU A 70 -7.24 6.74 4.87
CA LEU A 70 -6.60 6.19 3.69
C LEU A 70 -5.59 5.11 4.11
N LYS A 71 -5.99 3.86 3.95
CA LYS A 71 -5.09 2.72 4.15
C LYS A 71 -4.11 2.60 2.98
N ASN A 72 -2.86 2.27 3.30
CA ASN A 72 -1.88 1.86 2.29
C ASN A 72 -2.01 0.37 1.98
N ASN A 73 -1.99 0.02 0.69
CA ASN A 73 -2.12 -1.36 0.25
C ASN A 73 -0.76 -2.09 0.11
N THR A 74 0.35 -1.35 0.11
CA THR A 74 1.70 -1.88 -0.09
C THR A 74 2.41 -2.12 1.24
N ILE A 75 2.28 -1.21 2.19
CA ILE A 75 2.85 -1.30 3.53
C ILE A 75 1.76 -1.77 4.50
N PRO A 76 1.90 -2.96 5.12
CA PRO A 76 0.92 -3.49 6.06
C PRO A 76 0.67 -2.52 7.22
N ASN A 77 -0.59 -2.37 7.61
CA ASN A 77 -1.03 -1.56 8.75
C ASN A 77 -0.55 -0.11 8.74
N LEU A 78 -0.25 0.45 7.55
CA LEU A 78 0.04 1.86 7.39
C LEU A 78 -1.25 2.60 7.01
N ILE A 79 -1.64 3.57 7.83
CA ILE A 79 -2.89 4.31 7.68
C ILE A 79 -2.57 5.81 7.72
N PHE A 80 -3.09 6.54 6.74
CA PHE A 80 -3.06 8.00 6.68
C PHE A 80 -4.44 8.53 7.08
N LEU A 81 -4.44 9.56 7.91
CA LEU A 81 -5.64 10.13 8.52
C LEU A 81 -5.60 11.65 8.42
N ALA A 82 -6.76 12.23 8.18
CA ALA A 82 -6.96 13.67 8.29
C ALA A 82 -8.27 13.96 9.03
N SER A 83 -8.23 14.88 9.99
CA SER A 83 -9.44 15.48 10.55
C SER A 83 -9.79 16.74 9.76
N PHE A 84 -11.08 16.97 9.54
CA PHE A 84 -11.57 18.10 8.78
C PHE A 84 -12.98 18.49 9.24
N ASP A 85 -13.35 19.75 9.06
CA ASP A 85 -14.68 20.24 9.41
C ASP A 85 -15.75 19.84 8.35
N GLU A 86 -17.01 20.13 8.66
CA GLU A 86 -18.14 19.88 7.75
C GLU A 86 -18.10 20.75 6.48
N GLU A 87 -17.41 21.89 6.50
CA GLU A 87 -17.27 22.77 5.33
C GLU A 87 -16.33 22.19 4.27
N SER A 88 -15.36 21.37 4.68
CA SER A 88 -14.45 20.68 3.75
C SER A 88 -15.12 19.54 2.99
N ASN A 89 -14.90 19.47 1.67
CA ASN A 89 -15.38 18.36 0.85
C ASN A 89 -14.55 17.08 1.10
N SER A 90 -15.21 15.98 1.48
CA SER A 90 -14.56 14.68 1.74
C SER A 90 -13.75 14.16 0.56
N ILE A 91 -14.14 14.45 -0.68
CA ILE A 91 -13.40 14.07 -1.90
C ILE A 91 -12.05 14.78 -1.95
N ASN A 92 -12.02 16.07 -1.62
CA ASN A 92 -10.80 16.87 -1.60
C ASN A 92 -9.86 16.41 -0.49
N VAL A 93 -10.40 16.09 0.69
CA VAL A 93 -9.61 15.54 1.79
C VAL A 93 -9.03 14.16 1.43
N GLN A 94 -9.79 13.30 0.76
CA GLN A 94 -9.28 12.02 0.26
C GLN A 94 -8.20 12.19 -0.82
N ARG A 95 -8.32 13.21 -1.68
CA ARG A 95 -7.28 13.59 -2.64
C ARG A 95 -6.01 14.08 -1.93
N PHE A 96 -6.15 14.95 -0.94
CA PHE A 96 -5.07 15.40 -0.07
C PHE A 96 -4.35 14.21 0.59
N LEU A 97 -5.09 13.27 1.19
CA LEU A 97 -4.50 12.08 1.80
C LEU A 97 -3.72 11.23 0.81
N ARG A 98 -4.18 11.10 -0.44
CA ARG A 98 -3.45 10.38 -1.50
C ARG A 98 -2.14 11.09 -1.86
N LYS A 99 -2.17 12.42 -2.02
CA LYS A 99 -0.98 13.25 -2.29
C LYS A 99 0.04 13.12 -1.16
N MET A 100 -0.44 13.20 0.07
CA MET A 100 0.37 13.05 1.28
C MET A 100 0.97 11.66 1.39
N SER A 101 0.16 10.60 1.23
CA SER A 101 0.60 9.21 1.26
C SER A 101 1.69 8.95 0.22
N PHE A 102 1.46 9.39 -1.01
CA PHE A 102 2.43 9.30 -2.07
C PHE A 102 3.75 10.00 -1.70
N THR A 103 3.68 11.25 -1.24
CA THR A 103 4.86 12.08 -0.97
C THR A 103 5.65 11.58 0.23
N PHE A 104 4.95 11.06 1.24
CA PHE A 104 5.56 10.40 2.38
C PHE A 104 6.39 9.19 1.93
N LEU A 105 5.86 8.35 1.05
CA LEU A 105 6.58 7.18 0.51
C LEU A 105 7.69 7.55 -0.49
N LYS A 106 7.59 8.72 -1.13
CA LYS A 106 8.67 9.27 -1.98
C LYS A 106 9.84 9.75 -1.12
N LYS A 107 9.56 10.46 -0.02
CA LYS A 107 10.57 11.01 0.89
C LYS A 107 11.22 9.94 1.76
N TYR A 108 10.41 9.01 2.27
CA TYR A 108 10.85 7.93 3.15
C TYR A 108 10.74 6.60 2.44
N ASN A 109 11.86 5.91 2.26
CA ASN A 109 11.88 4.60 1.62
C ASN A 109 10.99 3.62 2.41
N ILE A 110 10.25 2.76 1.70
CA ILE A 110 9.47 1.64 2.25
C ILE A 110 10.25 0.89 3.34
N ASN A 111 11.55 0.62 3.13
CA ASN A 111 12.38 -0.09 4.12
C ASN A 111 12.57 0.69 5.43
N GLN A 112 12.61 2.02 5.38
CA GLN A 112 12.70 2.85 6.60
C GLN A 112 11.39 2.80 7.39
N ILE A 113 10.26 2.73 6.70
CA ILE A 113 8.93 2.65 7.32
C ILE A 113 8.68 1.24 7.88
N LEU A 114 9.07 0.19 7.15
CA LEU A 114 8.91 -1.20 7.59
C LEU A 114 9.79 -1.55 8.78
N ASN A 115 11.01 -1.03 8.81
CA ASN A 115 11.98 -1.27 9.89
C ASN A 115 12.00 -0.14 10.92
N TRP A 116 10.93 0.67 10.98
CA TRP A 116 10.85 1.74 11.96
C TRP A 116 10.83 1.17 13.38
N ASP A 117 11.70 1.69 14.23
CA ASP A 117 11.96 1.22 15.59
C ASP A 117 11.19 1.98 16.68
N GLY A 118 10.19 2.79 16.29
CA GLY A 118 9.40 3.59 17.22
C GLY A 118 9.97 4.97 17.53
N ARG A 119 11.10 5.37 16.94
CA ARG A 119 11.64 6.73 17.13
C ARG A 119 10.71 7.80 16.57
N VAL A 120 10.19 8.64 17.47
CA VAL A 120 9.19 9.68 17.20
C VAL A 120 9.68 10.74 16.20
N ASN A 121 10.98 11.03 16.16
CA ASN A 121 11.54 12.10 15.33
C ASN A 121 11.97 11.66 13.92
N THR A 122 11.85 10.38 13.58
CA THR A 122 12.33 9.83 12.30
C THR A 122 11.68 10.51 11.09
N PHE A 123 10.45 10.99 11.24
CA PHE A 123 9.66 11.56 10.15
C PHE A 123 9.33 13.06 10.34
N SER A 124 10.00 13.74 11.28
CA SER A 124 9.71 15.13 11.64
C SER A 124 9.88 16.12 10.47
N SER A 125 10.84 15.86 9.57
CA SER A 125 11.04 16.69 8.37
C SER A 125 9.87 16.66 7.38
N PHE A 126 8.85 15.84 7.63
CA PHE A 126 7.62 15.83 6.81
C PHE A 126 6.69 17.00 7.16
N VAL A 127 6.87 17.67 8.30
CA VAL A 127 6.03 18.78 8.73
C VAL A 127 5.97 19.89 7.67
N GLU A 128 7.12 20.32 7.16
CA GLU A 128 7.23 21.40 6.15
C GLU A 128 6.43 21.07 4.88
N ILE A 129 6.48 19.83 4.42
CA ILE A 129 5.77 19.38 3.22
C ILE A 129 4.24 19.39 3.42
N VAL A 130 3.79 19.02 4.62
CA VAL A 130 2.36 19.03 4.95
C VAL A 130 1.85 20.47 5.00
N GLU A 131 2.64 21.39 5.56
CA GLU A 131 2.31 22.83 5.60
C GLU A 131 2.21 23.41 4.18
N ASP A 132 3.18 23.14 3.31
CA ASP A 132 3.17 23.58 1.90
C ASP A 132 1.89 23.11 1.17
N TYR A 133 1.50 21.83 1.34
CA TYR A 133 0.32 21.30 0.65
C TYR A 133 -1.00 21.91 1.09
N ILE A 134 -1.10 22.36 2.33
CA ILE A 134 -2.31 22.98 2.84
C ILE A 134 -2.40 24.43 2.35
N GLU A 135 -1.26 25.12 2.23
CA GLU A 135 -1.19 26.43 1.61
C GLU A 135 -1.54 26.37 0.11
N ASP A 136 -1.07 25.35 -0.60
CA ASP A 136 -1.39 25.14 -2.02
C ASP A 136 -2.87 24.79 -2.25
N GLU A 137 -3.50 23.99 -1.37
CA GLU A 137 -4.93 23.65 -1.48
C GLU A 137 -5.84 24.88 -1.35
N SER A 138 -5.36 25.95 -0.70
CA SER A 138 -6.06 27.24 -0.63
C SER A 138 -5.97 28.08 -1.91
N LYS A 139 -5.10 27.68 -2.87
CA LYS A 139 -4.75 28.48 -4.08
C LYS A 139 -4.97 27.74 -5.41
N GLU A 140 -5.10 26.41 -5.44
CA GLU A 140 -5.17 25.61 -6.70
C GLU A 140 -6.58 25.40 -7.27
N ASN A 141 -6.69 25.41 -8.61
CA ASN A 141 -7.87 24.96 -9.38
C ASN A 141 -7.75 23.47 -9.77
N ASP A 142 -8.87 22.74 -9.81
CA ASP A 142 -9.01 21.28 -10.05
C ASP A 142 -8.24 20.69 -11.27
N ILE A 143 -7.86 21.51 -12.24
CA ILE A 143 -7.19 21.10 -13.49
C ILE A 143 -5.68 20.93 -13.28
N ASP A 144 -5.03 21.86 -12.58
CA ASP A 144 -3.59 21.84 -12.28
C ASP A 144 -3.21 20.63 -11.40
N PHE A 145 -4.19 20.16 -10.62
CA PHE A 145 -4.08 19.00 -9.74
C PHE A 145 -3.94 17.65 -10.48
N LYS A 146 -4.64 17.47 -11.61
CA LYS A 146 -4.61 16.19 -12.34
C LYS A 146 -3.28 15.94 -13.03
N GLU A 147 -2.68 16.98 -13.61
CA GLU A 147 -1.40 16.87 -14.32
C GLU A 147 -0.27 16.55 -13.34
N LYS A 148 -0.16 17.29 -12.22
CA LYS A 148 0.84 17.03 -11.18
C LYS A 148 0.77 15.63 -10.60
N ILE A 149 -0.43 15.04 -10.47
CA ILE A 149 -0.58 13.67 -9.97
C ILE A 149 -0.11 12.65 -10.99
N VAL A 150 -0.45 12.82 -12.27
CA VAL A 150 -0.04 11.89 -13.33
C VAL A 150 1.49 11.90 -13.47
N ASP A 151 2.10 13.08 -13.52
CA ASP A 151 3.56 13.22 -13.63
C ASP A 151 4.27 12.57 -12.44
N LEU A 152 3.70 12.73 -11.25
CA LEU A 152 4.22 12.18 -10.01
C LEU A 152 4.10 10.64 -9.97
N PHE A 153 2.99 10.07 -10.46
CA PHE A 153 2.83 8.62 -10.61
C PHE A 153 3.78 8.02 -11.65
N GLU A 154 4.01 8.71 -12.78
CA GLU A 154 4.96 8.27 -13.80
C GLU A 154 6.41 8.36 -13.28
N GLU A 155 6.79 9.41 -12.54
CA GLU A 155 8.13 9.53 -11.96
C GLU A 155 8.46 8.40 -10.96
N ILE A 156 7.46 7.90 -10.21
CA ILE A 156 7.64 6.73 -9.34
C ILE A 156 7.68 5.43 -10.12
N ARG A 157 6.86 5.29 -11.15
CA ARG A 157 6.90 4.12 -12.03
C ARG A 157 8.29 3.98 -12.65
N GLU A 158 8.85 5.07 -13.17
CA GLU A 158 10.22 5.10 -13.67
C GLU A 158 11.26 4.78 -12.58
N LYS A 159 11.12 5.33 -11.36
CA LYS A 159 12.06 5.04 -10.25
C LYS A 159 11.95 3.61 -9.71
N LEU A 160 10.80 2.96 -9.83
CA LEU A 160 10.60 1.55 -9.49
C LEU A 160 11.17 0.65 -10.60
N ASP A 161 10.93 0.98 -11.86
CA ASP A 161 11.45 0.26 -13.03
C ASP A 161 12.99 0.37 -13.14
N LEU A 162 13.57 1.52 -12.76
CA LEU A 162 15.03 1.70 -12.70
C LEU A 162 15.70 0.88 -11.59
N LYS A 163 15.01 0.62 -10.46
CA LYS A 163 15.56 -0.27 -9.41
C LYS A 163 15.56 -1.73 -9.84
N ASP A 164 14.60 -2.15 -10.65
CA ASP A 164 14.62 -3.48 -11.27
C ASP A 164 15.76 -3.60 -12.30
N GLU A 165 16.08 -2.55 -13.06
CA GLU A 165 17.17 -2.56 -14.04
C GLU A 165 18.60 -2.55 -13.42
N TYR A 166 18.80 -1.93 -12.25
CA TYR A 166 20.10 -1.91 -11.57
C TYR A 166 20.40 -3.16 -10.73
N VAL A 167 19.36 -3.89 -10.31
CA VAL A 167 19.53 -5.25 -9.74
C VAL A 167 19.84 -6.26 -10.86
N ASP A 168 19.27 -6.05 -12.06
CA ASP A 168 19.47 -6.94 -13.22
C ASP A 168 20.87 -6.79 -13.88
N LYS A 169 21.50 -5.60 -13.83
CA LYS A 169 22.83 -5.40 -14.45
C LYS A 169 24.02 -5.94 -13.66
N ARG A 170 23.92 -6.18 -12.34
CA ARG A 170 25.00 -6.82 -11.56
C ARG A 170 24.97 -8.35 -11.60
N GLU A 171 23.82 -8.95 -11.91
CA GLU A 171 23.72 -10.42 -12.10
C GLU A 171 24.07 -10.86 -13.54
N ARG A 172 24.03 -9.96 -14.52
CA ARG A 172 24.27 -10.29 -15.94
C ARG A 172 25.73 -10.51 -16.37
N GLN A 173 26.74 -10.27 -15.52
CA GLN A 173 28.15 -10.49 -15.91
C GLN A 173 28.82 -11.73 -15.31
N LYS A 174 28.10 -12.56 -14.55
CA LYS A 174 28.56 -13.92 -14.24
C LYS A 174 27.37 -14.86 -14.29
N PHE A 175 27.18 -15.54 -15.42
CA PHE A 175 26.83 -16.96 -15.52
C PHE A 175 26.48 -17.31 -16.98
N VAL A 176 27.50 -17.35 -17.84
CA VAL A 176 27.52 -18.36 -18.90
C VAL A 176 27.86 -19.68 -18.22
N LYS A 177 26.84 -20.34 -17.67
CA LYS A 177 26.86 -21.77 -17.36
C LYS A 177 25.41 -22.23 -17.27
N LYS A 178 25.04 -23.14 -18.17
CA LYS A 178 23.80 -23.93 -18.14
C LYS A 178 23.51 -24.40 -16.70
N ASN A 179 22.64 -23.70 -15.99
CA ASN A 179 22.07 -24.19 -14.75
C ASN A 179 20.60 -24.46 -15.01
N TYR A 180 20.26 -25.73 -15.06
CA TYR A 180 18.89 -26.21 -14.93
C TYR A 180 18.25 -25.47 -13.76
N SER A 181 17.29 -24.60 -14.06
CA SER A 181 16.47 -23.97 -13.02
C SER A 181 15.91 -25.08 -12.15
N LYS A 182 16.21 -25.01 -10.84
CA LYS A 182 15.80 -25.98 -9.82
C LYS A 182 14.28 -26.18 -9.75
N PHE A 183 13.52 -25.39 -10.51
CA PHE A 183 12.06 -25.34 -10.47
C PHE A 183 11.39 -25.89 -11.73
N ASN A 184 12.16 -26.36 -12.72
CA ASN A 184 11.64 -26.78 -14.02
C ASN A 184 10.62 -27.92 -13.95
N ASN A 185 10.73 -28.77 -12.94
CA ASN A 185 9.91 -29.98 -12.83
C ASN A 185 8.67 -29.79 -11.96
N PHE A 186 8.56 -28.68 -11.20
CA PHE A 186 7.39 -28.51 -10.35
C PHE A 186 6.14 -28.30 -11.21
N ILE A 187 5.12 -29.11 -10.93
CA ILE A 187 3.81 -29.03 -11.54
C ILE A 187 2.85 -28.43 -10.49
N PRO A 188 2.42 -27.18 -10.67
CA PRO A 188 1.35 -26.62 -9.85
C PRO A 188 0.02 -27.32 -10.13
N LYS A 189 -0.70 -27.67 -9.06
CA LYS A 189 -2.07 -28.20 -9.09
C LYS A 189 -2.99 -27.33 -8.25
N LEU A 190 -4.20 -27.10 -8.73
CA LEU A 190 -5.22 -26.39 -7.95
C LEU A 190 -5.70 -27.26 -6.79
N LYS A 191 -5.76 -26.68 -5.60
CA LYS A 191 -6.30 -27.31 -4.38
C LYS A 191 -7.72 -26.82 -4.04
N ILE A 192 -8.22 -25.85 -4.81
CA ILE A 192 -9.51 -25.21 -4.58
C ILE A 192 -10.67 -26.04 -5.17
N PRO A 193 -11.86 -26.01 -4.54
CA PRO A 193 -13.07 -26.60 -5.11
C PRO A 193 -13.42 -25.98 -6.48
N ASN A 194 -14.07 -26.75 -7.36
CA ASN A 194 -14.45 -26.28 -8.70
C ASN A 194 -15.37 -25.04 -8.69
N ASN A 195 -16.13 -24.84 -7.60
CA ASN A 195 -17.04 -23.71 -7.44
C ASN A 195 -16.36 -22.47 -6.82
N PHE A 196 -15.06 -22.55 -6.53
CA PHE A 196 -14.29 -21.46 -5.92
C PHE A 196 -13.67 -20.59 -7.01
N ASN A 197 -13.96 -19.28 -6.98
CA ASN A 197 -13.39 -18.33 -7.92
C ASN A 197 -12.20 -17.58 -7.27
N PRO A 198 -10.94 -17.95 -7.58
CA PRO A 198 -9.79 -17.32 -6.95
C PRO A 198 -9.58 -15.86 -7.38
N ASN A 199 -10.26 -15.38 -8.43
CA ASN A 199 -10.11 -13.99 -8.88
C ASN A 199 -10.63 -12.98 -7.86
N PHE A 200 -11.53 -13.38 -6.95
CA PHE A 200 -12.01 -12.53 -5.86
C PHE A 200 -10.96 -12.30 -4.78
N TYR A 201 -9.94 -13.16 -4.69
CA TYR A 201 -8.91 -13.13 -3.64
C TYR A 201 -7.54 -12.68 -4.15
N LEU A 202 -7.37 -12.55 -5.47
CA LEU A 202 -6.13 -12.14 -6.09
C LEU A 202 -6.23 -10.68 -6.56
N SER A 203 -5.35 -9.81 -6.08
CA SER A 203 -5.25 -8.43 -6.56
C SER A 203 -4.32 -8.29 -7.78
N GLY A 204 -3.29 -9.13 -7.89
CA GLY A 204 -2.31 -9.08 -8.96
C GLY A 204 -2.78 -9.70 -10.28
N ASN A 205 -2.77 -8.92 -11.37
CA ASN A 205 -3.15 -9.38 -12.71
C ASN A 205 -2.36 -10.62 -13.16
N LEU A 206 -1.04 -10.65 -12.92
CA LEU A 206 -0.20 -11.80 -13.24
C LEU A 206 -0.58 -13.05 -12.44
N SER A 207 -1.01 -12.89 -11.19
CA SER A 207 -1.46 -14.02 -10.37
C SER A 207 -2.77 -14.60 -10.90
N LYS A 208 -3.70 -13.74 -11.35
CA LYS A 208 -4.95 -14.15 -12.03
C LYS A 208 -4.68 -14.87 -13.34
N ILE A 209 -3.70 -14.42 -14.11
CA ILE A 209 -3.31 -15.06 -15.38
C ILE A 209 -2.66 -16.42 -15.11
N ILE A 210 -1.72 -16.49 -14.17
CA ILE A 210 -1.02 -17.73 -13.83
C ILE A 210 -1.98 -18.77 -13.27
N ILE A 211 -2.87 -18.41 -12.33
CA ILE A 211 -3.80 -19.38 -11.75
C ILE A 211 -4.76 -19.98 -12.79
N LYS A 212 -5.16 -19.21 -13.80
CA LYS A 212 -5.98 -19.70 -14.93
C LYS A 212 -5.20 -20.67 -15.83
N LYS A 213 -3.87 -20.60 -15.85
CA LYS A 213 -3.01 -21.51 -16.63
C LYS A 213 -2.61 -22.77 -15.86
N ILE A 214 -2.83 -22.80 -14.53
CA ILE A 214 -2.58 -23.99 -13.70
C ILE A 214 -3.67 -25.03 -13.98
N ASN A 215 -3.29 -26.13 -14.61
CA ASN A 215 -4.17 -27.24 -14.98
C ASN A 215 -3.70 -28.59 -14.42
N GLY A 216 -2.66 -28.60 -13.58
CA GLY A 216 -2.09 -29.81 -13.00
C GLY A 216 -1.25 -30.68 -13.93
N LYS A 217 -0.95 -30.21 -15.15
CA LYS A 217 -0.10 -30.92 -16.13
C LYS A 217 1.09 -30.08 -16.59
N LYS A 218 0.94 -28.76 -16.65
CA LYS A 218 2.00 -27.84 -17.08
C LYS A 218 2.97 -27.59 -15.94
N SER A 219 4.26 -27.76 -16.20
CA SER A 219 5.30 -27.36 -15.24
C SER A 219 5.46 -25.84 -15.21
N ILE A 220 6.17 -25.34 -14.19
CA ILE A 220 6.54 -23.92 -14.09
C ILE A 220 7.24 -23.44 -15.37
N ASN A 221 8.09 -24.27 -15.99
CA ASN A 221 8.75 -23.91 -17.24
C ASN A 221 7.75 -23.71 -18.38
N ASN A 222 6.79 -24.61 -18.52
CA ASN A 222 5.79 -24.53 -19.60
C ASN A 222 4.89 -23.29 -19.44
N ILE A 223 4.52 -22.96 -18.19
CA ILE A 223 3.74 -21.75 -17.88
C ILE A 223 4.57 -20.48 -18.15
N ALA A 224 5.87 -20.50 -17.81
CA ALA A 224 6.78 -19.40 -18.05
C ALA A 224 6.97 -19.11 -19.55
N GLN A 225 7.16 -20.15 -20.36
CA GLN A 225 7.27 -20.04 -21.81
C GLN A 225 5.98 -19.52 -22.47
N GLU A 226 4.82 -19.98 -22.01
CA GLU A 226 3.53 -19.56 -22.57
C GLU A 226 3.17 -18.10 -22.26
N LEU A 227 3.68 -17.57 -21.14
CA LEU A 227 3.39 -16.21 -20.68
C LEU A 227 4.52 -15.21 -20.95
N ASP A 228 5.61 -15.64 -21.59
CA ASP A 228 6.84 -14.87 -21.78
C ASP A 228 7.37 -14.25 -20.47
N LEU A 229 7.42 -15.08 -19.42
CA LEU A 229 7.88 -14.70 -18.08
C LEU A 229 9.11 -15.50 -17.67
N SER A 230 9.89 -14.97 -16.72
CA SER A 230 10.96 -15.75 -16.11
C SER A 230 10.39 -16.86 -15.21
N GLN A 231 11.03 -18.04 -15.24
CA GLN A 231 10.62 -19.19 -14.42
C GLN A 231 10.63 -18.87 -12.92
N LEU A 232 11.57 -18.03 -12.46
CA LEU A 232 11.63 -17.57 -11.07
C LEU A 232 10.38 -16.76 -10.69
N LYS A 233 9.90 -15.90 -11.59
CA LYS A 233 8.70 -15.09 -11.37
C LYS A 233 7.44 -15.95 -11.27
N VAL A 234 7.31 -16.94 -12.17
CA VAL A 234 6.21 -17.92 -12.11
C VAL A 234 6.29 -18.75 -10.82
N HIS A 235 7.48 -19.23 -10.44
CA HIS A 235 7.67 -19.98 -9.20
C HIS A 235 7.29 -19.18 -7.95
N ASN A 236 7.74 -17.93 -7.85
CA ASN A 236 7.42 -17.07 -6.71
C ASN A 236 5.91 -16.81 -6.59
N ILE A 237 5.23 -16.62 -7.73
CA ILE A 237 3.77 -16.47 -7.75
C ILE A 237 3.10 -17.78 -7.31
N CYS A 238 3.50 -18.93 -7.86
CA CYS A 238 2.98 -20.21 -7.41
C CYS A 238 3.21 -20.44 -5.92
N LYS A 239 4.39 -20.10 -5.37
CA LYS A 239 4.69 -20.19 -3.94
C LYS A 239 3.74 -19.35 -3.08
N ASN A 240 3.40 -18.14 -3.53
CA ASN A 240 2.41 -17.31 -2.85
C ASN A 240 1.01 -17.92 -2.93
N LEU A 241 0.63 -18.50 -4.08
CA LEU A 241 -0.62 -19.25 -4.22
C LEU A 241 -0.67 -20.50 -3.33
N VAL A 242 0.47 -21.16 -3.08
CA VAL A 242 0.57 -22.25 -2.09
C VAL A 242 0.31 -21.72 -0.69
N LYS A 243 0.91 -20.60 -0.30
CA LYS A 243 0.66 -19.97 1.02
C LYS A 243 -0.81 -19.58 1.21
N MET A 244 -1.47 -19.16 0.13
CA MET A 244 -2.91 -18.85 0.12
C MET A 244 -3.80 -20.10 0.09
N GLY A 245 -3.22 -21.30 0.01
CA GLY A 245 -3.95 -22.56 -0.04
C GLY A 245 -4.61 -22.85 -1.39
N PHE A 246 -4.33 -22.06 -2.43
CA PHE A 246 -4.96 -22.22 -3.75
C PHE A 246 -4.30 -23.30 -4.61
N VAL A 247 -3.01 -23.51 -4.41
CA VAL A 247 -2.18 -24.37 -5.25
C VAL A 247 -1.33 -25.29 -4.38
N ILE A 248 -0.99 -26.47 -4.88
CA ILE A 248 0.08 -27.33 -4.37
C ILE A 248 1.13 -27.47 -5.47
N LEU A 249 2.41 -27.49 -5.09
CA LEU A 249 3.52 -27.79 -6.01
C LEU A 249 3.93 -29.24 -5.82
N GLU A 250 3.77 -30.04 -6.87
CA GLU A 250 4.26 -31.42 -6.92
C GLU A 250 5.53 -31.49 -7.77
N ASN A 251 6.44 -32.40 -7.43
CA ASN A 251 7.68 -32.66 -8.16
C ASN A 251 7.53 -33.80 -9.16
#